data_AF-A0A1C3MYW3-F1
#
_entry.id   AF-A0A1C3MYW3-F1
#
_cell.length_a   1.000
_cell.length_b   1.000
_cell.length_c   1.000
_cell.angle_alpha   90.00
_cell.angle_beta   90.00
_cell.angle_gamma   90.00
#
_symmetry.space_group_name_H-M   'P 1'
#
loop_
_entity.id
_entity.type
_entity.pdbx_description
1 polymer ?
#
loop_
_entity_poly.entity_id
_entity_poly.type
_entity_poly.pdbx_seq_one_letter_code
_entity_poly.pdbx_strand_id
1 'polypeptide(L)'
;MTSQRVRTLGRRLPALTAVGLPWALLLLWLLWAGLAWWSAPREVPVDELDRDLAAGRVITFQRTDGWNDDALWGDAPEPRYGADQGGVVAWTLPNGQVRYTYDGGPQGWSDPGPSARDARLTATAQVWRADGAPAHRVSDAAVLTAMAIGLIWLFVLVNGRPPRVGTRWYWFWVGLLPFGVGVLAWVYRERWRPAPERAARHSGWWGLCVLILGAIGLSVLVAGLRALLGGTVVPG
;
A
#
# COMPACT_ATOMS: atom_id res chain seq x y z
N MET A 1 -40.17 -26.38 39.67
CA MET A 1 -40.46 -25.23 38.78
C MET A 1 -39.47 -24.09 39.04
N THR A 2 -38.25 -24.09 38.49
CA THR A 2 -37.38 -22.88 38.39
C THR A 2 -36.05 -23.22 37.71
N SER A 3 -36.00 -23.30 36.37
CA SER A 3 -34.73 -23.27 35.63
C SER A 3 -34.93 -23.00 34.13
N GLN A 4 -35.33 -21.77 33.77
CA GLN A 4 -35.50 -21.42 32.36
C GLN A 4 -35.06 -19.99 31.96
N ARG A 5 -34.38 -19.24 32.84
CA ARG A 5 -34.09 -17.80 32.59
C ARG A 5 -32.65 -17.39 32.28
N VAL A 6 -31.72 -18.31 31.96
CA VAL A 6 -30.30 -17.94 31.74
C VAL A 6 -29.87 -17.94 30.25
N ARG A 7 -30.71 -18.35 29.29
CA ARG A 7 -30.26 -18.60 27.90
C ARG A 7 -30.35 -17.44 26.89
N THR A 8 -30.76 -16.24 27.27
CA THR A 8 -31.07 -15.18 26.28
C THR A 8 -29.98 -14.13 26.05
N LEU A 9 -28.95 -14.02 26.89
CA LEU A 9 -27.91 -12.98 26.74
C LEU A 9 -26.76 -13.36 25.79
N GLY A 10 -26.54 -14.64 25.48
CA GLY A 10 -25.45 -15.08 24.60
C GLY A 10 -25.71 -14.96 23.08
N ARG A 11 -26.93 -14.59 22.65
CA ARG A 11 -27.35 -14.67 21.24
C ARG A 11 -27.30 -13.37 20.44
N ARG A 12 -27.08 -12.21 21.08
CA ARG A 12 -27.11 -10.90 20.39
C ARG A 12 -25.75 -10.40 19.91
N LEU A 13 -24.64 -10.85 20.50
CA LEU A 13 -23.28 -10.55 20.03
C LEU A 13 -22.93 -11.08 18.61
N PRO A 14 -23.40 -12.24 18.12
CA PRO A 14 -23.00 -12.76 16.80
C PRO A 14 -23.68 -12.05 15.61
N ALA A 15 -24.76 -11.29 15.82
CA ALA A 15 -25.48 -10.62 14.72
C ALA A 15 -24.84 -9.28 14.33
N LEU A 16 -24.38 -8.50 15.30
CA LEU A 16 -23.69 -7.23 15.06
C LEU A 16 -22.31 -7.43 14.41
N THR A 17 -21.62 -8.52 14.77
CA THR A 17 -20.32 -8.86 14.18
C THR A 17 -20.43 -9.33 12.72
N ALA A 18 -21.57 -9.90 12.31
CA ALA A 18 -21.76 -10.40 10.95
C ALA A 18 -21.94 -9.29 9.90
N VAL A 19 -22.60 -8.18 10.27
CA VAL A 19 -22.82 -7.03 9.38
C VAL A 19 -21.71 -5.99 9.53
N GLY A 20 -21.19 -5.78 10.75
CA GLY A 20 -20.15 -4.78 11.00
C GLY A 20 -18.80 -5.12 10.37
N LEU A 21 -18.42 -6.39 10.34
CA LEU A 21 -17.09 -6.82 9.86
C LEU A 21 -16.81 -6.46 8.38
N PRO A 22 -17.71 -6.75 7.40
CA PRO A 22 -17.53 -6.33 6.01
C PRO A 22 -17.27 -4.83 5.85
N TRP A 23 -18.04 -4.02 6.57
CA TRP A 23 -17.89 -2.57 6.53
C TRP A 23 -16.62 -2.10 7.21
N ALA A 24 -16.26 -2.69 8.35
CA ALA A 24 -15.00 -2.40 9.03
C ALA A 24 -13.79 -2.70 8.12
N LEU A 25 -13.79 -3.86 7.44
CA LEU A 25 -12.73 -4.20 6.47
C LEU A 25 -12.70 -3.24 5.29
N LEU A 26 -13.86 -2.83 4.75
CA LEU A 26 -13.90 -1.84 3.67
C LEU A 26 -13.35 -0.47 4.13
N LEU A 27 -13.77 0.01 5.31
CA LEU A 27 -13.31 1.29 5.85
C LEU A 27 -11.81 1.27 6.17
N LEU A 28 -11.31 0.17 6.75
CA LEU A 28 -9.89 -0.03 6.96
C LEU A 28 -9.13 -0.05 5.62
N TRP A 29 -9.67 -0.72 4.60
CA TRP A 29 -9.06 -0.74 3.27
C TRP A 29 -9.02 0.65 2.64
N LEU A 30 -10.09 1.46 2.76
CA LEU A 30 -10.11 2.84 2.27
C LEU A 30 -9.11 3.73 3.01
N LEU A 31 -9.03 3.59 4.33
CA LEU A 31 -8.02 4.29 5.15
C LEU A 31 -6.61 3.91 4.71
N TRP A 32 -6.34 2.61 4.59
CA TRP A 32 -5.06 2.09 4.12
C TRP A 32 -4.72 2.63 2.73
N ALA A 33 -5.64 2.53 1.76
CA ALA A 33 -5.41 2.99 0.39
C ALA A 33 -5.11 4.49 0.33
N GLY A 34 -5.82 5.30 1.13
CA GLY A 34 -5.56 6.73 1.24
C GLY A 34 -4.18 7.05 1.84
N LEU A 35 -3.78 6.33 2.89
CA LEU A 35 -2.46 6.49 3.52
C LEU A 35 -1.34 6.07 2.56
N ALA A 36 -1.45 4.88 1.95
CA ALA A 36 -0.47 4.37 1.00
C ALA A 36 -0.33 5.28 -0.23
N TRP A 37 -1.44 5.78 -0.79
CA TRP A 37 -1.40 6.73 -1.90
C TRP A 37 -0.78 8.08 -1.51
N TRP A 38 -0.94 8.50 -0.25
CA TRP A 38 -0.35 9.74 0.25
C TRP A 38 1.16 9.62 0.49
N SER A 39 1.63 8.50 1.04
CA SER A 39 3.04 8.26 1.34
C SER A 39 3.87 7.84 0.13
N ALA A 40 3.23 7.36 -0.94
CA ALA A 40 3.95 6.88 -2.12
C ALA A 40 4.80 8.00 -2.78
N PRO A 41 6.08 7.72 -3.11
CA PRO A 41 6.97 8.66 -3.79
C PRO A 41 6.42 9.13 -5.14
N ARG A 42 6.47 10.44 -5.39
CA ARG A 42 6.02 11.02 -6.66
C ARG A 42 7.17 11.60 -7.47
N GLU A 43 7.22 11.21 -8.73
CA GLU A 43 8.13 11.81 -9.69
C GLU A 43 7.66 13.22 -10.03
N VAL A 44 8.57 14.18 -9.92
CA VAL A 44 8.33 15.58 -10.29
C VAL A 44 9.49 16.13 -11.12
N PRO A 45 9.23 17.14 -11.97
CA PRO A 45 10.30 17.84 -12.71
C PRO A 45 11.32 18.48 -11.76
N VAL A 46 12.57 18.61 -12.22
CA VAL A 46 13.66 19.24 -11.44
C VAL A 46 13.32 20.67 -10.99
N ASP A 47 12.55 21.41 -11.78
CA ASP A 47 12.10 22.77 -11.44
C ASP A 47 11.23 22.80 -10.16
N GLU A 48 10.53 21.71 -9.83
CA GLU A 48 9.79 21.61 -8.58
C GLU A 48 10.70 21.48 -7.37
N LEU A 49 11.82 20.77 -7.49
CA LEU A 49 12.83 20.70 -6.43
C LEU A 49 13.39 22.09 -6.14
N ASP A 50 13.75 22.83 -7.18
CA ASP A 50 14.28 24.19 -7.03
C ASP A 50 13.23 25.15 -6.42
N ARG A 51 11.95 24.98 -6.78
CA ARG A 51 10.83 25.72 -6.17
C ARG A 51 10.62 25.35 -4.69
N ASP A 52 10.65 24.07 -4.35
CA ASP A 52 10.49 23.58 -2.98
C ASP A 52 11.65 24.04 -2.09
N LEU A 53 12.88 24.03 -2.62
CA LEU A 53 14.08 24.58 -1.99
C LEU A 53 13.96 26.08 -1.74
N ALA A 54 13.56 26.84 -2.77
CA ALA A 54 13.39 28.29 -2.65
C ALA A 54 12.30 28.67 -1.63
N ALA A 55 11.25 27.84 -1.53
CA ALA A 55 10.18 28.02 -0.56
C ALA A 55 10.48 27.47 0.84
N GLY A 56 11.67 26.88 1.07
CA GLY A 56 12.03 26.29 2.36
C GLY A 56 11.15 25.09 2.77
N ARG A 57 10.57 24.37 1.78
CA ARG A 57 9.66 23.24 2.02
C ARG A 57 10.38 21.89 2.07
N VAL A 58 11.67 21.84 1.80
CA VAL A 58 12.44 20.59 1.85
C VAL A 58 12.85 20.31 3.30
N ILE A 59 12.34 19.25 3.90
CA ILE A 59 12.67 18.87 5.29
C ILE A 59 13.86 17.91 5.32
N THR A 60 13.74 16.80 4.62
CA THR A 60 14.81 15.83 4.44
C THR A 60 15.07 15.60 2.97
N PHE A 61 16.30 15.22 2.64
CA PHE A 61 16.64 14.81 1.28
C PHE A 61 17.63 13.63 1.28
N GLN A 62 17.69 12.94 0.16
CA GLN A 62 18.60 11.84 -0.08
C GLN A 62 18.90 11.68 -1.58
N ARG A 63 20.15 11.35 -1.90
CA ARG A 63 20.50 10.79 -3.21
C ARG A 63 20.43 9.28 -3.17
N THR A 64 19.88 8.68 -4.22
CA THR A 64 19.66 7.24 -4.32
C THR A 64 19.78 6.77 -5.78
N ASP A 65 20.13 5.49 -5.97
CA ASP A 65 20.21 4.88 -7.31
C ASP A 65 18.83 4.45 -7.83
N GLY A 66 17.80 4.56 -7.00
CA GLY A 66 16.43 4.15 -7.32
C GLY A 66 15.70 3.69 -6.08
N TRP A 67 14.63 2.95 -6.27
CA TRP A 67 13.83 2.41 -5.17
C TRP A 67 14.11 0.91 -5.00
N ASN A 68 13.93 0.41 -3.79
CA ASN A 68 13.86 -1.02 -3.53
C ASN A 68 12.42 -1.48 -3.77
N ASP A 69 12.27 -2.53 -4.59
CA ASP A 69 10.96 -3.08 -4.99
C ASP A 69 10.53 -4.25 -4.07
N ASP A 70 11.35 -4.59 -3.06
CA ASP A 70 11.10 -5.69 -2.12
C ASP A 70 10.02 -5.39 -1.06
N ALA A 71 9.35 -4.23 -1.16
CA ALA A 71 8.45 -3.72 -0.15
C ALA A 71 7.19 -4.60 -0.02
N LEU A 72 6.78 -4.88 1.22
CA LEU A 72 5.52 -5.58 1.51
C LEU A 72 4.31 -4.72 1.11
N TRP A 73 3.15 -5.34 0.92
CA TRP A 73 1.93 -4.61 0.60
C TRP A 73 1.62 -3.53 1.64
N GLY A 74 1.67 -2.26 1.20
CA GLY A 74 1.42 -1.09 2.04
C GLY A 74 2.66 -0.39 2.56
N ASP A 75 3.85 -0.91 2.26
CA ASP A 75 5.12 -0.28 2.58
C ASP A 75 5.51 0.76 1.52
N ALA A 76 6.17 1.84 1.94
CA ALA A 76 6.69 2.81 1.00
C ALA A 76 8.00 2.25 0.41
N PRO A 77 8.25 2.41 -0.89
CA PRO A 77 9.52 2.01 -1.48
C PRO A 77 10.68 2.65 -0.74
N GLU A 78 11.63 1.84 -0.26
CA GLU A 78 12.82 2.35 0.39
C GLU A 78 13.82 2.84 -0.65
N PRO A 79 14.52 3.96 -0.42
CA PRO A 79 15.58 4.40 -1.31
C PRO A 79 16.72 3.37 -1.31
N ARG A 80 17.20 3.00 -2.51
CA ARG A 80 18.32 2.09 -2.70
C ARG A 80 19.64 2.83 -2.55
N TYR A 81 20.46 2.41 -1.59
CA TYR A 81 21.75 3.05 -1.33
C TYR A 81 22.84 2.53 -2.28
N GLY A 82 23.37 3.42 -3.12
CA GLY A 82 24.58 3.22 -3.90
C GLY A 82 25.83 3.65 -3.13
N ALA A 83 26.99 3.12 -3.53
CA ALA A 83 28.29 3.62 -3.07
C ALA A 83 28.60 5.03 -3.61
N ASP A 84 27.98 5.39 -4.74
CA ASP A 84 28.16 6.65 -5.44
C ASP A 84 26.86 7.48 -5.36
N GLN A 85 26.99 8.81 -5.45
CA GLN A 85 25.88 9.77 -5.34
C GLN A 85 24.82 9.52 -6.43
N GLY A 86 23.83 8.69 -6.12
CA GLY A 86 22.85 8.23 -7.11
C GLY A 86 22.11 9.36 -7.84
N GLY A 87 21.71 9.06 -9.07
CA GLY A 87 21.08 10.02 -9.99
C GLY A 87 19.65 10.44 -9.63
N VAL A 88 19.07 9.86 -8.57
CA VAL A 88 17.75 10.24 -8.05
C VAL A 88 17.93 11.07 -6.79
N VAL A 89 17.32 12.25 -6.77
CA VAL A 89 17.17 13.05 -5.55
C VAL A 89 15.75 12.88 -5.04
N ALA A 90 15.60 12.30 -3.85
CA ALA A 90 14.33 12.18 -3.13
C ALA A 90 14.29 13.14 -1.95
N TRP A 91 13.13 13.73 -1.68
CA TRP A 91 12.94 14.64 -0.55
C TRP A 91 11.55 14.55 0.07
N THR A 92 11.46 14.96 1.33
CA THR A 92 10.19 15.05 2.06
C THR A 92 9.72 16.49 2.25
N LEU A 93 8.40 16.65 2.24
CA LEU A 93 7.71 17.90 2.52
C LEU A 93 7.10 17.90 3.94
N PRO A 94 6.73 19.07 4.52
CA PRO A 94 6.05 19.18 5.81
C PRO A 94 4.75 18.41 5.95
N ASN A 95 4.08 18.16 4.83
CA ASN A 95 2.84 17.38 4.78
C ASN A 95 3.09 15.85 4.74
N GLY A 96 4.35 15.41 4.86
CA GLY A 96 4.73 14.00 4.86
C GLY A 96 4.78 13.35 3.46
N GLN A 97 4.61 14.11 2.38
CA GLN A 97 4.76 13.57 1.03
C GLN A 97 6.24 13.41 0.66
N VAL A 98 6.53 12.33 -0.05
CA VAL A 98 7.83 12.06 -0.66
C VAL A 98 7.76 12.44 -2.14
N ARG A 99 8.75 13.21 -2.59
CA ARG A 99 8.94 13.58 -4.01
C ARG A 99 10.31 13.13 -4.45
N TYR A 100 10.46 12.85 -5.75
CA TYR A 100 11.75 12.58 -6.32
C TYR A 100 11.88 13.12 -7.74
N THR A 101 13.12 13.34 -8.16
CA THR A 101 13.47 13.73 -9.52
C THR A 101 14.78 13.08 -9.92
N TYR A 102 15.00 12.95 -11.23
CA TYR A 102 16.27 12.48 -11.78
C TYR A 102 17.16 13.70 -12.04
N ASP A 103 18.21 13.87 -11.23
CA ASP A 103 19.17 14.96 -11.36
C ASP A 103 20.46 14.42 -12.00
N GLY A 104 20.60 14.58 -13.32
CA GLY A 104 21.73 14.07 -14.12
C GLY A 104 21.37 13.32 -15.41
N GLY A 105 20.07 13.08 -15.65
CA GLY A 105 19.57 12.38 -16.84
C GLY A 105 19.87 10.87 -16.89
N PRO A 106 19.21 10.08 -17.76
CA PRO A 106 19.31 8.62 -17.77
C PRO A 106 20.66 8.04 -18.24
N GLN A 107 21.62 8.88 -18.68
CA GLN A 107 22.87 8.45 -19.34
C GLN A 107 24.14 9.20 -18.89
N GLY A 108 24.08 10.02 -17.84
CA GLY A 108 25.21 10.85 -17.45
C GLY A 108 26.11 10.23 -16.40
N TRP A 109 27.01 9.31 -16.79
CA TRP A 109 28.20 8.90 -16.02
C TRP A 109 29.23 10.06 -15.97
N SER A 110 28.75 11.27 -15.73
CA SER A 110 29.56 12.46 -15.51
C SER A 110 29.57 12.66 -14.01
N ASP A 111 30.69 12.31 -13.38
CA ASP A 111 30.95 12.44 -11.96
C ASP A 111 30.39 13.78 -11.44
N PRO A 112 29.22 13.79 -10.78
CA PRO A 112 28.65 15.01 -10.29
C PRO A 112 29.38 15.28 -8.98
N GLY A 113 30.53 15.94 -9.06
CA GLY A 113 31.04 16.67 -7.92
C GLY A 113 29.89 17.51 -7.32
N PRO A 114 29.85 17.70 -5.99
CA PRO A 114 28.68 18.24 -5.30
C PRO A 114 28.19 19.50 -6.01
N SER A 115 27.00 19.41 -6.61
CA SER A 115 26.45 20.52 -7.37
C SER A 115 26.13 21.67 -6.41
N ALA A 116 26.01 22.91 -6.93
CA ALA A 116 25.52 24.03 -6.12
C ALA A 116 24.17 23.72 -5.44
N ARG A 117 23.37 22.83 -6.05
CA ARG A 117 22.12 22.30 -5.50
C ARG A 117 22.35 21.38 -4.31
N ASP A 118 23.32 20.46 -4.39
CA ASP A 118 23.66 19.56 -3.28
C ASP A 118 24.20 20.33 -2.06
N ALA A 119 25.03 21.34 -2.30
CA ALA A 119 25.48 22.24 -1.23
C ALA A 119 24.29 22.96 -0.56
N ARG A 120 23.33 23.44 -1.36
CA ARG A 120 22.11 24.07 -0.84
C ARG A 120 21.22 23.09 -0.08
N LEU A 121 21.03 21.88 -0.60
CA LEU A 121 20.28 20.82 0.08
C LEU A 121 20.90 20.47 1.43
N THR A 122 22.22 20.27 1.46
CA THR A 122 22.97 19.96 2.69
C THR A 122 22.89 21.10 3.71
N ALA A 123 22.82 22.36 3.24
CA ALA A 123 22.68 23.52 4.12
C ALA A 123 21.26 23.72 4.67
N THR A 124 20.23 23.24 3.96
CA THR A 124 18.82 23.60 4.23
C THR A 124 18.01 22.43 4.80
N ALA A 125 18.37 21.20 4.45
CA ALA A 125 17.61 20.00 4.75
C ALA A 125 18.48 18.99 5.49
N GLN A 126 17.85 18.23 6.39
CA GLN A 126 18.54 17.16 7.08
C GLN A 126 18.74 15.97 6.13
N VAL A 127 19.84 15.24 6.32
CA VAL A 127 19.99 13.93 5.68
C VAL A 127 18.79 13.07 6.08
N TRP A 128 18.21 12.37 5.11
CA TRP A 128 17.10 11.46 5.34
C TRP A 128 17.39 10.53 6.50
N ARG A 129 16.64 10.71 7.59
CA ARG A 129 16.63 9.79 8.73
C ARG A 129 15.27 9.11 8.76
N ALA A 130 15.31 7.79 8.82
CA ALA A 130 14.12 6.95 8.91
C ALA A 130 13.26 7.28 10.15
N ASP A 131 13.90 7.78 11.21
CA ASP A 131 13.23 7.91 12.50
C ASP A 131 12.54 9.27 12.68
N GLY A 132 11.21 9.24 12.71
CA GLY A 132 10.39 10.28 13.34
C GLY A 132 9.84 11.38 12.44
N ALA A 133 10.25 11.45 11.16
CA ALA A 133 9.69 12.42 10.21
C ALA A 133 8.21 12.11 9.86
N PRO A 134 7.39 13.13 9.52
CA PRO A 134 5.98 12.92 9.21
C PRO A 134 5.71 11.87 8.12
N ALA A 135 6.57 11.81 7.09
CA ALA A 135 6.45 10.84 6.00
C ALA A 135 6.54 9.39 6.49
N HIS A 136 7.51 9.10 7.36
CA HIS A 136 7.69 7.77 7.94
C HIS A 136 6.48 7.37 8.78
N ARG A 137 5.92 8.27 9.61
CA ARG A 137 4.73 7.96 10.41
C ARG A 137 3.50 7.63 9.57
N VAL A 138 3.32 8.29 8.42
CA VAL A 138 2.22 7.99 7.50
C VAL A 138 2.44 6.63 6.84
N SER A 139 3.69 6.34 6.43
CA SER A 139 4.06 5.02 5.90
C SER A 139 3.84 3.91 6.93
N ASP A 140 4.32 4.08 8.16
CA ASP A 140 4.13 3.14 9.27
C ASP A 140 2.64 2.90 9.54
N ALA A 141 1.83 3.95 9.51
CA ALA A 141 0.38 3.83 9.67
C ALA A 141 -0.25 3.04 8.53
N ALA A 142 0.22 3.22 7.29
CA ALA A 142 -0.22 2.41 6.14
C ALA A 142 0.16 0.94 6.35
N VAL A 143 1.41 0.63 6.71
CA VAL A 143 1.88 -0.73 6.98
C VAL A 143 1.08 -1.40 8.09
N LEU A 144 0.91 -0.73 9.23
CA LEU A 144 0.13 -1.25 10.37
C LEU A 144 -1.33 -1.51 9.98
N THR A 145 -1.92 -0.63 9.17
CA THR A 145 -3.30 -0.81 8.70
C THR A 145 -3.39 -2.00 7.73
N ALA A 146 -2.42 -2.16 6.82
CA ALA A 146 -2.34 -3.32 5.92
C ALA A 146 -2.21 -4.63 6.71
N MET A 147 -1.32 -4.66 7.69
CA MET A 147 -1.14 -5.81 8.61
C MET A 147 -2.42 -6.13 9.36
N ALA A 148 -3.10 -5.11 9.91
CA ALA A 148 -4.38 -5.30 10.61
C ALA A 148 -5.45 -5.90 9.69
N ILE A 149 -5.59 -5.39 8.46
CA ILE A 149 -6.52 -5.95 7.46
C ILE A 149 -6.17 -7.42 7.17
N GLY A 150 -4.91 -7.71 6.88
CA GLY A 150 -4.44 -9.06 6.55
C GLY A 150 -4.67 -10.05 7.69
N LEU A 151 -4.34 -9.67 8.92
CA LEU A 151 -4.53 -10.51 10.11
C LEU A 151 -6.01 -10.75 10.43
N ILE A 152 -6.85 -9.71 10.39
CA ILE A 152 -8.30 -9.84 10.62
C ILE A 152 -8.91 -10.75 9.56
N TRP A 153 -8.58 -10.52 8.28
CA TRP A 153 -9.08 -11.32 7.18
C TRP A 153 -8.64 -12.79 7.29
N LEU A 154 -7.36 -13.03 7.55
CA LEU A 154 -6.81 -14.39 7.67
C LEU A 154 -7.42 -15.13 8.87
N PHE A 155 -7.55 -14.46 10.02
CA PHE A 155 -8.20 -15.01 11.20
C PHE A 155 -9.64 -15.44 10.88
N VAL A 156 -10.39 -14.61 10.17
CA VAL A 156 -11.77 -14.90 9.76
C VAL A 156 -11.82 -16.02 8.72
N LEU A 157 -10.87 -16.10 7.79
CA LEU A 157 -10.81 -17.15 6.79
C LEU A 157 -10.55 -18.54 7.42
N VAL A 158 -9.67 -18.59 8.42
CA VAL A 158 -9.28 -19.84 9.11
C VAL A 158 -10.32 -20.29 10.13
N ASN A 159 -10.77 -19.38 11.00
CA ASN A 159 -11.66 -19.72 12.12
C ASN A 159 -13.15 -19.54 11.80
N GLY A 160 -13.47 -18.80 10.74
CA GLY A 160 -14.84 -18.55 10.34
C GLY A 160 -15.52 -19.73 9.67
N ARG A 161 -16.80 -19.51 9.34
CA ARG A 161 -17.61 -20.47 8.57
C ARG A 161 -16.91 -20.77 7.23
N PRO A 162 -17.00 -22.00 6.71
CA PRO A 162 -16.45 -22.34 5.40
C PRO A 162 -16.96 -21.37 4.33
N PRO A 163 -16.09 -20.85 3.44
CA PRO A 163 -16.53 -19.98 2.35
C PRO A 163 -17.49 -20.71 1.41
N ARG A 164 -18.38 -19.97 0.78
CA ARG A 164 -19.47 -20.49 -0.07
C ARG A 164 -19.05 -20.66 -1.52
N VAL A 165 -18.28 -19.72 -2.07
CA VAL A 165 -17.91 -19.65 -3.50
C VAL A 165 -16.64 -20.45 -3.81
N GLY A 166 -15.72 -20.57 -2.86
CA GLY A 166 -14.46 -21.29 -3.01
C GLY A 166 -14.05 -22.04 -1.75
N THR A 167 -12.98 -22.82 -1.85
CA THR A 167 -12.33 -23.38 -0.66
C THR A 167 -11.60 -22.29 0.14
N ARG A 168 -11.20 -22.58 1.38
CA ARG A 168 -10.30 -21.68 2.13
C ARG A 168 -8.98 -21.46 1.38
N TRP A 169 -8.47 -22.50 0.71
CA TRP A 169 -7.25 -22.40 -0.09
C TRP A 169 -7.42 -21.53 -1.32
N TYR A 170 -8.58 -21.58 -1.99
CA TYR A 170 -8.90 -20.67 -3.09
C TYR A 170 -8.81 -19.21 -2.64
N TRP A 171 -9.48 -18.88 -1.53
CA TRP A 171 -9.49 -17.53 -1.01
C TRP A 171 -8.15 -17.10 -0.40
N PHE A 172 -7.38 -18.03 0.16
CA PHE A 172 -6.01 -17.76 0.61
C PHE A 172 -5.18 -17.19 -0.53
N TRP A 173 -5.16 -17.85 -1.69
CA TRP A 173 -4.43 -17.35 -2.87
C TRP A 173 -4.98 -16.03 -3.39
N VAL A 174 -6.30 -15.92 -3.55
CA VAL A 174 -6.91 -14.69 -4.07
C VAL A 174 -6.67 -13.51 -3.13
N GLY A 175 -6.65 -13.72 -1.81
CA GLY A 175 -6.39 -12.68 -0.82
C GLY A 175 -4.97 -12.09 -0.88
N LEU A 176 -4.02 -12.78 -1.51
CA LEU A 176 -2.65 -12.29 -1.75
C LEU A 176 -2.54 -11.37 -2.97
N LEU A 177 -3.64 -11.06 -3.66
CA LEU A 177 -3.62 -10.10 -4.76
C LEU A 177 -3.13 -8.72 -4.26
N PRO A 178 -2.33 -8.00 -5.08
CA PRO A 178 -1.80 -6.69 -4.71
C PRO A 178 -2.89 -5.67 -4.38
N PHE A 179 -2.53 -4.62 -3.65
CA PHE A 179 -3.44 -3.56 -3.18
C PHE A 179 -4.62 -4.08 -2.34
N GLY A 180 -4.55 -5.29 -1.79
CA GLY A 180 -5.61 -5.89 -0.98
C GLY A 180 -6.92 -6.15 -1.74
N VAL A 181 -6.90 -6.13 -3.09
CA VAL A 181 -8.12 -6.32 -3.90
C VAL A 181 -8.74 -7.70 -3.70
N GLY A 182 -7.93 -8.69 -3.32
CA GLY A 182 -8.38 -10.02 -2.95
C GLY A 182 -9.30 -10.03 -1.72
N VAL A 183 -8.98 -9.22 -0.72
CA VAL A 183 -9.81 -9.05 0.49
C VAL A 183 -11.15 -8.41 0.12
N LEU A 184 -11.14 -7.40 -0.74
CA LEU A 184 -12.38 -6.77 -1.23
C LEU A 184 -13.23 -7.75 -2.04
N ALA A 185 -12.62 -8.52 -2.93
CA ALA A 185 -13.30 -9.55 -3.69
C ALA A 185 -13.95 -10.60 -2.78
N TRP A 186 -13.25 -11.02 -1.72
CA TRP A 186 -13.79 -11.91 -0.70
C TRP A 186 -14.97 -11.28 0.05
N VAL A 187 -14.84 -10.02 0.53
CA VAL A 187 -15.94 -9.31 1.22
C VAL A 187 -17.17 -9.24 0.31
N TYR A 188 -17.00 -8.81 -0.93
CA TYR A 188 -18.09 -8.68 -1.89
C TYR A 188 -18.76 -10.03 -2.18
N ARG A 189 -17.98 -11.09 -2.46
CA ARG A 189 -18.51 -12.39 -2.88
C ARG A 189 -19.04 -13.26 -1.74
N GLU A 190 -18.46 -13.18 -0.55
CA GLU A 190 -18.82 -14.05 0.59
C GLU A 190 -19.75 -13.36 1.59
N ARG A 191 -19.77 -12.02 1.64
CA ARG A 191 -20.53 -11.27 2.66
C ARG A 191 -21.68 -10.45 2.07
N TRP A 192 -21.48 -9.78 0.94
CA TRP A 192 -22.52 -8.93 0.35
C TRP A 192 -23.36 -9.61 -0.73
N ARG A 193 -22.75 -10.48 -1.55
CA ARG A 193 -23.46 -11.15 -2.64
C ARG A 193 -23.84 -12.57 -2.26
N PRO A 194 -25.13 -12.91 -2.11
CA PRO A 194 -25.55 -14.28 -1.84
C PRO A 194 -25.15 -15.18 -3.00
N ALA A 195 -24.38 -16.24 -2.72
CA ALA A 195 -24.10 -17.28 -3.70
C ALA A 195 -25.32 -18.22 -3.81
N PRO A 196 -25.67 -18.70 -5.02
CA PRO A 196 -26.69 -19.71 -5.18
C PRO A 196 -26.27 -21.01 -4.46
N GLU A 197 -27.21 -21.64 -3.75
CA GLU A 197 -26.93 -22.76 -2.83
C GLU A 197 -26.23 -23.97 -3.46
N ARG A 198 -26.26 -24.10 -4.79
CA ARG A 198 -25.73 -25.24 -5.55
C ARG A 198 -24.57 -24.90 -6.48
N ALA A 199 -23.93 -23.75 -6.34
CA ALA A 199 -22.76 -23.44 -7.15
C ALA A 199 -21.60 -24.39 -6.81
N ALA A 200 -20.95 -24.95 -7.84
CA ALA A 200 -19.71 -25.69 -7.67
C ALA A 200 -18.65 -24.75 -7.06
N ARG A 201 -17.95 -25.22 -6.02
CA ARG A 201 -16.92 -24.43 -5.34
C ARG A 201 -15.64 -24.42 -6.15
N HIS A 202 -15.02 -23.26 -6.27
CA HIS A 202 -13.70 -23.16 -6.90
C HIS A 202 -12.62 -23.89 -6.08
N SER A 203 -11.77 -24.63 -6.77
CA SER A 203 -10.64 -25.35 -6.17
C SER A 203 -9.53 -24.39 -5.75
N GLY A 204 -8.64 -24.84 -4.88
CA GLY A 204 -7.52 -24.01 -4.44
C GLY A 204 -6.53 -23.66 -5.58
N TRP A 205 -6.25 -24.61 -6.47
CA TRP A 205 -5.40 -24.38 -7.65
C TRP A 205 -5.96 -23.32 -8.59
N TRP A 206 -7.28 -23.26 -8.73
CA TRP A 206 -7.92 -22.17 -9.46
C TRP A 206 -7.64 -20.80 -8.83
N GLY A 207 -7.55 -20.73 -7.50
CA GLY A 207 -7.20 -19.51 -6.76
C GLY A 207 -5.79 -19.03 -7.09
N LEU A 208 -4.84 -19.97 -7.23
CA LEU A 208 -3.47 -19.65 -7.66
C LEU A 208 -3.44 -19.09 -9.09
N CYS A 209 -4.20 -19.68 -10.01
CA CYS A 209 -4.32 -19.13 -11.37
C CYS A 209 -4.91 -17.72 -11.36
N VAL A 210 -5.95 -17.47 -10.55
CA VAL A 210 -6.56 -16.15 -10.38
C VAL A 210 -5.57 -15.15 -9.77
N LEU A 211 -4.76 -15.56 -8.79
CA LEU A 211 -3.71 -14.74 -8.21
C LEU A 211 -2.71 -14.27 -9.28
N ILE A 212 -2.17 -15.21 -10.06
CA ILE A 212 -1.17 -14.91 -11.11
C ILE A 212 -1.76 -13.97 -12.17
N LEU A 213 -2.91 -14.32 -12.73
CA LEU A 213 -3.54 -13.52 -13.78
C LEU A 213 -4.02 -12.17 -13.26
N GLY A 214 -4.53 -12.13 -12.03
CA GLY A 214 -4.98 -10.90 -11.38
C GLY A 214 -3.81 -9.96 -11.08
N ALA A 215 -2.67 -10.48 -10.62
CA ALA A 215 -1.46 -9.69 -10.40
C ALA A 215 -0.96 -9.09 -11.71
N ILE A 216 -0.85 -9.88 -12.78
CA ILE A 216 -0.44 -9.39 -14.11
C ILE A 216 -1.40 -8.31 -14.60
N GLY A 217 -2.72 -8.57 -14.56
CA GLY A 217 -3.73 -7.62 -15.01
C GLY A 217 -3.69 -6.31 -14.24
N LEU A 218 -3.45 -6.37 -12.93
CA LEU A 218 -3.33 -5.21 -12.06
C LEU A 218 -2.06 -4.40 -12.33
N SER A 219 -0.92 -5.06 -12.57
CA SER A 219 0.32 -4.40 -13.00
C SER A 219 0.13 -3.68 -14.34
N VAL A 220 -0.51 -4.32 -15.32
CA VAL A 220 -0.82 -3.68 -16.62
C VAL A 220 -1.75 -2.49 -16.44
N LEU A 221 -2.77 -2.61 -15.58
CA LEU A 221 -3.69 -1.52 -15.29
C LEU A 221 -2.97 -0.33 -14.65
N VAL A 222 -2.13 -0.55 -13.65
CA VAL A 222 -1.35 0.52 -12.99
C VAL A 222 -0.38 1.17 -13.97
N ALA A 223 0.34 0.38 -14.77
CA ALA A 223 1.24 0.91 -15.79
C ALA A 223 0.47 1.76 -16.83
N GLY A 224 -0.69 1.30 -17.27
CA GLY A 224 -1.58 2.04 -18.18
C GLY A 224 -2.10 3.34 -17.57
N LEU A 225 -2.57 3.31 -16.31
CA LEU A 225 -3.02 4.50 -15.59
C LEU A 225 -1.89 5.51 -15.41
N ARG A 226 -0.67 5.06 -15.08
CA ARG A 226 0.51 5.92 -14.99
C ARG A 226 0.87 6.55 -16.34
N ALA A 227 0.80 5.79 -17.43
CA ALA A 227 1.05 6.31 -18.77
C ALA A 227 0.02 7.38 -19.20
N LEU A 228 -1.24 7.23 -18.77
CA LEU A 228 -2.33 8.15 -19.13
C LEU A 228 -2.42 9.39 -18.22
N LEU A 229 -2.20 9.22 -16.91
CA LEU A 229 -2.40 10.26 -15.90
C LEU A 229 -1.10 10.90 -15.40
N GLY A 230 0.05 10.33 -15.77
CA GLY A 230 1.38 10.74 -15.32
C GLY A 230 1.76 10.19 -13.94
N GLY A 231 3.07 10.13 -13.68
CA GLY A 231 3.64 9.65 -12.42
C GLY A 231 3.35 10.53 -11.19
N THR A 232 2.81 11.73 -11.41
CA THR A 232 2.41 12.64 -10.33
C THR A 232 1.06 12.24 -9.72
N VAL A 233 0.12 11.72 -10.53
CA VAL A 233 -1.22 11.30 -10.07
C VAL A 233 -1.24 9.85 -9.63
N VAL A 234 -0.53 8.99 -10.37
CA VAL A 234 -0.40 7.56 -10.10
C VAL A 234 1.04 7.28 -9.72
N PRO A 235 1.34 7.23 -8.40
CA PRO A 235 2.65 6.82 -7.91
C PRO A 235 3.01 5.44 -8.44
N GLY A 236 4.30 5.25 -8.68
CA GLY A 236 4.87 4.01 -9.22
C GLY A 236 5.20 3.05 -8.11
#